data_AF-A0A2H6B8F1-F1
#
_entry.id   AF-A0A2H6B8F1-F1
#
_cell.length_a   1.000
_cell.length_b   1.000
_cell.length_c   1.000
_cell.angle_alpha   90.00
_cell.angle_beta   90.00
_cell.angle_gamma   90.00
#
_symmetry.space_group_name_H-M   'P 1'
#
loop_
_entity.id
_entity.type
_entity.pdbx_description
1 polymer ?
#
loop_
_entity_poly.entity_id
_entity_poly.type
_entity_poly.pdbx_seq_one_letter_code
_entity_poly.pdbx_strand_id
1 'polypeptide(L)'
;MVPYLAVAKVGLGLLGVALIWSDTVFYSYYETVPRIWSLSALEDQNVGGAIMMLEQSVAFVIALVVLFLRALARIEREQRTRERLEAAGRPLA
;
A
#
# COMPACT_ATOMS: atom_id res chain seq x y z
N MET A 1 10.53 -7.36 11.71
CA MET A 1 9.69 -6.27 11.17
C MET A 1 9.12 -6.58 9.79
N VAL A 2 9.92 -6.98 8.81
CA VAL A 2 9.41 -7.36 7.47
C VAL A 2 8.33 -8.47 7.49
N PRO A 3 8.47 -9.56 8.28
CA PRO A 3 7.44 -10.61 8.31
C PRO A 3 6.10 -10.14 8.85
N TYR A 4 6.11 -9.30 9.90
CA TYR A 4 4.91 -8.72 10.50
C TYR A 4 4.14 -7.86 9.48
N LEU A 5 4.84 -6.99 8.75
CA LEU A 5 4.23 -6.15 7.71
C LEU A 5 3.66 -6.99 6.56
N ALA A 6 4.34 -8.07 6.17
CA ALA A 6 3.86 -8.96 5.12
C ALA A 6 2.56 -9.66 5.53
N VAL A 7 2.51 -10.22 6.74
CA VAL A 7 1.29 -10.88 7.26
C VAL A 7 0.13 -9.89 7.36
N ALA A 8 0.37 -8.69 7.89
CA ALA A 8 -0.65 -7.66 7.98
C ALA A 8 -1.19 -7.27 6.59
N LYS A 9 -0.31 -7.08 5.60
CA LYS A 9 -0.72 -6.72 4.22
C LYS A 9 -1.54 -7.82 3.55
N VAL A 10 -1.11 -9.07 3.67
CA VAL A 10 -1.83 -10.21 3.10
C VAL A 10 -3.20 -10.36 3.77
N GLY A 11 -3.26 -10.25 5.10
CA GLY A 11 -4.52 -10.32 5.84
C GLY A 11 -5.52 -9.25 5.43
N LEU A 12 -5.09 -7.99 5.32
CA LEU A 12 -5.98 -6.91 4.87
C LEU A 12 -6.39 -7.06 3.41
N GLY A 13 -5.50 -7.55 2.54
CA GLY A 13 -5.83 -7.84 1.14
C GLY A 13 -6.90 -8.92 1.01
N LEU A 14 -6.75 -10.02 1.76
CA LEU A 14 -7.74 -11.10 1.81
C LEU A 14 -9.09 -10.61 2.36
N LEU A 15 -9.07 -9.77 3.40
CA LEU A 15 -10.28 -9.16 3.95
C LEU A 15 -10.97 -8.27 2.92
N GLY A 16 -10.21 -7.44 2.20
CA GLY A 16 -10.75 -6.59 1.14
C GLY A 16 -11.41 -7.39 0.02
N VAL A 17 -10.76 -8.44 -0.47
CA VAL A 17 -11.33 -9.34 -1.49
C VAL A 17 -12.60 -10.02 -0.97
N ALA A 18 -12.58 -10.51 0.27
CA ALA A 18 -13.72 -11.14 0.90
C ALA A 18 -14.91 -10.17 1.04
N LEU A 19 -14.67 -8.89 1.32
CA LEU A 19 -15.71 -7.87 1.42
C LEU A 19 -16.27 -7.49 0.04
N ILE A 20 -15.42 -7.32 -0.99
CA ILE A 20 -15.86 -6.94 -2.34
C ILE A 20 -16.75 -8.02 -2.99
N TRP A 21 -16.40 -9.29 -2.76
CA TRP A 21 -17.06 -10.44 -3.38
C TRP A 21 -18.05 -11.15 -2.44
N SER A 22 -18.43 -10.52 -1.32
CA SER A 22 -19.40 -11.12 -0.41
C SER A 22 -20.80 -11.04 -0.99
N ASP A 23 -21.55 -12.15 -0.92
CA ASP A 23 -22.99 -12.22 -1.21
C ASP A 23 -23.83 -12.00 0.06
N THR A 24 -23.19 -11.92 1.23
CA THR A 24 -23.86 -11.71 2.53
C THR A 24 -23.27 -10.51 3.26
N VAL A 25 -24.13 -9.82 4.01
CA VAL A 25 -23.71 -8.73 4.88
C VAL A 25 -23.11 -9.34 6.14
N PHE A 26 -21.83 -9.07 6.43
CA PHE A 26 -21.16 -9.63 7.61
C PHE A 26 -21.63 -8.99 8.92
N TYR A 27 -22.21 -7.80 8.85
CA TYR A 27 -22.80 -7.09 9.98
C TYR A 27 -24.31 -6.89 9.79
N SER A 28 -25.09 -7.85 10.26
CA SER A 28 -26.56 -7.84 10.19
C SER A 28 -27.21 -6.62 10.87
N TYR A 29 -26.49 -5.94 11.77
CA TYR A 29 -26.95 -4.69 12.37
C TYR A 29 -27.22 -3.60 11.30
N TYR A 30 -26.42 -3.52 10.22
CA TYR A 30 -26.60 -2.55 9.14
C TYR A 30 -27.87 -2.75 8.31
N GLU A 31 -28.56 -3.88 8.45
CA GLU A 31 -29.85 -4.10 7.79
C GLU A 31 -30.94 -3.22 8.39
N THR A 32 -30.83 -2.91 9.69
CA THR A 32 -31.88 -2.27 10.51
C THR A 32 -31.75 -0.76 10.67
N VAL A 33 -30.61 -0.18 10.27
CA VAL A 33 -30.34 1.26 10.42
C VAL A 33 -30.95 2.05 9.25
N PRO A 34 -31.61 3.19 9.49
CA PRO A 34 -32.10 4.07 8.42
C PRO A 34 -30.93 4.55 7.54
N ARG A 35 -31.01 4.24 6.25
CA ARG A 35 -29.94 4.47 5.27
C ARG A 35 -29.99 5.90 4.72
N ILE A 36 -28.83 6.54 4.66
CA ILE A 36 -28.66 7.93 4.20
C ILE A 36 -28.51 7.97 2.66
N TRP A 37 -28.04 6.87 2.06
CA TRP A 37 -27.83 6.69 0.62
C TRP A 37 -28.75 5.57 0.12
N SER A 38 -29.22 5.61 -1.13
CA SER A 38 -30.14 4.60 -1.71
C SER A 38 -29.49 3.24 -2.02
N LEU A 39 -28.32 2.96 -1.45
CA LEU A 39 -27.56 1.73 -1.62
C LEU A 39 -28.07 0.65 -0.66
N SER A 40 -28.07 -0.61 -1.09
CA SER A 40 -28.34 -1.72 -0.17
C SER A 40 -27.18 -1.91 0.82
N ALA A 41 -27.42 -2.52 1.97
CA ALA A 41 -26.36 -2.78 2.97
C ALA A 41 -25.21 -3.65 2.41
N LEU A 42 -25.53 -4.54 1.46
CA LEU A 42 -24.56 -5.36 0.76
C LEU A 42 -23.69 -4.52 -0.19
N GLU A 43 -24.31 -3.61 -0.92
CA GLU A 43 -23.64 -2.76 -1.89
C GLU A 43 -22.69 -1.77 -1.20
N ASP A 44 -23.09 -1.21 -0.06
CA ASP A 44 -22.24 -0.35 0.77
C ASP A 44 -21.01 -1.12 1.32
N GLN A 45 -21.19 -2.37 1.74
CA GLN A 45 -20.09 -3.24 2.19
C GLN A 45 -19.09 -3.52 1.05
N ASN A 46 -19.59 -3.86 -0.14
CA ASN A 46 -18.74 -4.19 -1.29
C ASN A 46 -17.94 -2.96 -1.75
N VAL A 47 -18.59 -1.79 -1.77
CA VAL A 47 -17.94 -0.49 -2.05
C VAL A 47 -16.92 -0.16 -0.95
N GLY A 48 -17.25 -0.37 0.32
CA GLY A 48 -16.32 -0.18 1.44
C GLY A 48 -15.08 -1.06 1.33
N GLY A 49 -15.25 -2.34 0.96
CA GLY A 49 -14.14 -3.25 0.66
C GLY A 49 -13.27 -2.76 -0.50
N ALA A 50 -13.89 -2.25 -1.56
CA ALA A 50 -13.19 -1.69 -2.72
C ALA A 50 -12.40 -0.42 -2.37
N ILE A 51 -13.01 0.50 -1.59
CA ILE A 51 -12.36 1.73 -1.13
C ILE A 51 -11.18 1.39 -0.23
N MET A 52 -11.32 0.43 0.69
CA MET A 52 -10.24 -0.02 1.56
C MET A 52 -9.07 -0.57 0.74
N MET A 53 -9.33 -1.45 -0.24
CA MET A 53 -8.27 -1.98 -1.10
C MET A 53 -7.59 -0.89 -1.94
N LEU A 54 -8.37 0.07 -2.45
CA LEU A 54 -7.85 1.17 -3.25
C LEU A 54 -6.95 2.09 -2.42
N GLU A 55 -7.38 2.48 -1.21
CA GLU A 55 -6.63 3.32 -0.27
C GLU A 55 -5.25 2.72 0.01
N GLN A 56 -5.22 1.43 0.38
CA GLN A 56 -3.98 0.74 0.70
C GLN A 56 -3.07 0.57 -0.50
N SER A 57 -3.64 0.34 -1.69
CA SER A 57 -2.89 0.20 -2.94
C SER A 57 -2.22 1.51 -3.31
N VAL A 58 -2.94 2.63 -3.23
CA VAL A 58 -2.41 3.98 -3.49
C VAL A 58 -1.29 4.30 -2.51
N ALA A 59 -1.50 4.09 -1.20
CA ALA A 59 -0.48 4.33 -0.18
C ALA A 59 0.79 3.50 -0.44
N PHE A 60 0.65 2.23 -0.83
CA PHE A 60 1.78 1.36 -1.12
C PHE A 60 2.56 1.79 -2.36
N VAL A 61 1.86 2.16 -3.44
CA VAL A 61 2.48 2.66 -4.67
C VAL A 61 3.27 3.94 -4.39
N ILE A 62 2.69 4.89 -3.65
CA ILE A 62 3.38 6.13 -3.26
C ILE A 62 4.65 5.80 -2.46
N ALA A 63 4.56 4.90 -1.48
CA ALA A 63 5.72 4.49 -0.69
C ALA A 63 6.84 3.88 -1.56
N LEU A 64 6.49 3.03 -2.53
CA LEU A 64 7.44 2.46 -3.49
C LEU A 64 8.10 3.52 -4.37
N VAL A 65 7.31 4.44 -4.93
CA VAL A 65 7.83 5.55 -5.75
C VAL A 65 8.82 6.38 -4.95
N VAL A 66 8.47 6.77 -3.73
CA VAL A 66 9.35 7.56 -2.86
C VAL A 66 10.63 6.79 -2.52
N LEU A 67 10.53 5.50 -2.19
CA LEU A 67 11.69 4.67 -1.90
C LEU A 67 12.61 4.54 -3.11
N PHE A 68 12.04 4.34 -4.30
CA PHE A 68 12.78 4.23 -5.55
C PHE A 68 13.52 5.53 -5.89
N LEU A 69 12.84 6.67 -5.81
CA LEU A 69 13.47 7.99 -6.02
C LEU A 69 14.61 8.25 -5.01
N ARG A 70 14.40 7.87 -3.75
CA ARG A 70 15.45 7.96 -2.71
C ARG A 70 16.63 7.05 -3.00
N ALA A 71 16.38 5.84 -3.51
CA ALA A 71 17.42 4.89 -3.89
C ALA A 71 18.25 5.43 -5.07
N LEU A 72 17.60 5.96 -6.11
CA LEU A 72 18.28 6.62 -7.24
C LEU A 72 19.15 7.78 -6.77
N ALA A 73 18.59 8.69 -5.97
CA ALA A 73 19.34 9.82 -5.42
C ALA A 73 20.51 9.38 -4.51
N ARG A 74 20.41 8.21 -3.87
CA ARG A 74 21.52 7.63 -3.10
C ARG A 74 22.63 7.13 -4.03
N ILE A 75 22.27 6.39 -5.08
CA ILE A 75 23.22 5.88 -6.07
C ILE A 75 24.02 7.03 -6.70
N GLU A 76 23.34 8.10 -7.13
CA GLU A 76 24.01 9.27 -7.71
C GLU A 76 24.99 9.97 -6.74
N ARG A 77 24.70 9.96 -5.44
CA ARG A 77 25.59 10.53 -4.42
C ARG A 77 26.81 9.65 -4.19
N GLU A 78 26.61 8.34 -4.16
CA GLU A 78 27.69 7.35 -4.03
C GLU A 78 28.61 7.39 -5.26
N GLN A 79 28.06 7.49 -6.47
CA GLN A 79 28.83 7.65 -7.71
C GLN A 79 29.68 8.93 -7.70
N ARG A 80 29.07 10.09 -7.40
CA ARG A 80 29.81 11.37 -7.30
C ARG A 80 30.93 11.33 -6.25
N THR A 81 30.73 10.60 -5.16
CA THR A 81 31.77 10.44 -4.13
C THR A 81 32.93 9.60 -4.65
N ARG A 82 32.65 8.52 -5.39
CA ARG A 82 33.68 7.68 -6.03
C ARG A 82 34.47 8.47 -7.08
N GLU A 83 33.79 9.17 -7.97
CA GLU A 83 34.42 10.01 -9.01
C GLU A 83 35.36 11.06 -8.41
N ARG A 84 34.98 11.69 -7.30
CA ARG A 84 35.84 12.65 -6.58
C ARG A 84 37.08 11.99 -5.98
N LEU A 85 36.96 10.78 -5.44
CA LEU A 85 38.09 10.04 -4.87
C LEU A 85 39.07 9.58 -5.97
N GLU A 86 38.55 9.15 -7.12
CA GLU A 86 39.34 8.79 -8.29
C GLU A 86 40.06 10.01 -8.87
N ALA A 87 39.38 11.15 -9.01
CA ALA A 87 39.97 12.41 -9.47
C ALA A 87 40.99 13.00 -8.48
N ALA A 88 40.87 12.71 -7.18
CA ALA A 88 41.81 13.13 -6.14
C ALA A 88 43.09 12.26 -6.07
N GLY A 89 43.25 11.27 -6.96
CA GLY A 89 44.55 10.65 -7.23
C GLY A 89 45.06 9.67 -6.17
N ARG A 90 44.17 8.91 -5.50
CA ARG A 90 44.60 7.73 -4.73
C ARG A 90 44.06 6.46 -5.38
N PRO A 91 44.89 5.72 -6.15
CA PRO A 91 44.52 4.38 -6.58
C PRO A 91 44.41 3.50 -5.34
N LEU A 92 43.21 2.94 -5.10
CA LEU A 92 42.99 1.91 -4.09
C LEU A 92 43.63 0.63 -4.61
N ALA A 93 44.85 0.37 -4.14
CA ALA A 93 45.48 -0.94 -4.15
C ALA A 93 44.95 -1.79 -2.98
#